data_AF-A0A9Q0LAU3-F1
#
_entry.id   AF-A0A9Q0LAU3-F1
#
_cell.length_a   1.000
_cell.length_b   1.000
_cell.length_c   1.000
_cell.angle_alpha   90.00
_cell.angle_beta   90.00
_cell.angle_gamma   90.00
#
_symmetry.space_group_name_H-M   'P 1'
#
loop_
_entity.id
_entity.type
_entity.pdbx_description
1 polymer ?
#
loop_
_entity_poly.entity_id
_entity_poly.type
_entity_poly.pdbx_seq_one_letter_code
_entity_poly.pdbx_strand_id
1 'polypeptide(L)'
;MIEKKISTNDSKFSEGKIISDVIAKSQDNLIKELNINFKKWTVALNQSLRENLFLIFFCSYTQIPLFLVGKPGSSKSISIEILMQELGPPKSTKKFLEKWNLPSLKPFYIQCSPITTALGITKIFEQARSYASHLDPENALSVVIFG
;
A
#
# COMPACT_ATOMS: atom_id res chain seq x y z
N MET A 1 21.39 -61.22 -1.88
CA MET A 1 21.04 -60.44 -0.67
C MET A 1 20.47 -59.11 -1.14
N ILE A 2 19.27 -58.82 -0.71
CA ILE A 2 18.35 -57.81 -1.24
C ILE A 2 18.76 -56.45 -0.70
N GLU A 3 19.08 -55.48 -1.56
CA GLU A 3 18.96 -54.06 -1.20
C GLU A 3 17.93 -53.40 -2.10
N LYS A 4 16.77 -53.14 -1.49
CA LYS A 4 15.67 -52.38 -2.05
C LYS A 4 16.17 -50.98 -2.41
N LYS A 5 15.93 -50.59 -3.66
CA LYS A 5 15.77 -49.19 -4.09
C LYS A 5 14.80 -48.50 -3.15
N ILE A 6 15.30 -47.69 -2.22
CA ILE A 6 14.47 -46.69 -1.55
C ILE A 6 14.37 -45.52 -2.52
N SER A 7 13.27 -45.49 -3.26
CA SER A 7 12.79 -44.31 -3.97
C SER A 7 12.38 -43.26 -2.93
N THR A 8 13.30 -42.39 -2.52
CA THR A 8 12.93 -41.16 -1.81
C THR A 8 12.37 -40.15 -2.80
N ASN A 9 11.06 -40.26 -2.98
CA ASN A 9 10.19 -39.26 -3.57
C ASN A 9 10.05 -38.12 -2.55
N ASP A 10 11.08 -37.28 -2.40
CA ASP A 10 10.97 -36.05 -1.61
C ASP A 10 10.94 -34.85 -2.56
N SER A 11 9.71 -34.42 -2.78
CA SER A 11 9.33 -33.27 -3.57
C SER A 11 10.05 -32.01 -3.07
N LYS A 12 10.59 -31.25 -4.03
CA LYS A 12 11.27 -29.97 -3.82
C LYS A 12 10.33 -28.93 -3.18
N PHE A 13 10.24 -28.94 -1.85
CA PHE A 13 9.71 -27.84 -1.05
C PHE A 13 10.88 -26.92 -0.69
N SER A 14 11.12 -25.88 -1.51
CA SER A 14 12.05 -24.82 -1.14
C SER A 14 11.32 -23.77 -0.29
N GLU A 15 11.79 -23.49 0.92
CA GLU A 15 11.20 -22.51 1.87
C GLU A 15 10.84 -21.16 1.21
N GLY A 16 11.66 -20.68 0.27
CA GLY A 16 11.39 -19.44 -0.48
C GLY A 16 10.09 -19.46 -1.29
N LYS A 17 9.66 -20.64 -1.76
CA LYS A 17 8.37 -20.80 -2.46
C LYS A 17 7.20 -20.63 -1.48
N ILE A 18 7.32 -21.20 -0.28
CA ILE A 18 6.28 -21.09 0.76
C ILE A 18 6.10 -19.61 1.14
N ILE A 19 7.19 -18.89 1.39
CA ILE A 19 7.13 -17.46 1.77
C ILE A 19 6.49 -16.63 0.65
N SER A 20 6.90 -16.85 -0.61
CA SER A 20 6.32 -16.14 -1.76
C SER A 20 4.81 -16.37 -1.87
N ASP A 21 4.35 -17.61 -1.67
CA ASP A 21 2.93 -17.96 -1.72
C ASP A 21 2.14 -17.29 -0.58
N VAL A 22 2.72 -17.21 0.62
CA VAL A 22 2.12 -16.51 1.76
C VAL A 22 2.00 -15.00 1.50
N ILE A 23 3.03 -14.39 0.91
CA ILE A 23 3.02 -12.96 0.56
C ILE A 23 1.94 -12.69 -0.49
N ALA A 24 1.92 -13.45 -1.58
CA ALA A 24 0.92 -13.29 -2.63
C ALA A 24 -0.51 -13.44 -2.10
N LYS A 25 -0.74 -14.44 -1.24
CA LYS A 25 -2.03 -14.64 -0.58
C LYS A 25 -2.42 -13.47 0.33
N SER A 26 -1.46 -12.91 1.06
CA SER A 26 -1.67 -11.76 1.94
C SER A 26 -2.04 -10.51 1.16
N GLN A 27 -1.39 -10.27 0.02
CA GLN A 27 -1.72 -9.20 -0.91
C GLN A 27 -3.15 -9.34 -1.44
N ASP A 28 -3.52 -10.54 -1.91
CA ASP A 28 -4.86 -10.81 -2.43
C ASP A 28 -5.94 -10.66 -1.35
N ASN A 29 -5.65 -11.08 -0.11
CA ASN A 29 -6.58 -10.93 1.01
C ASN A 29 -6.83 -9.47 1.34
N LEU A 30 -5.78 -8.65 1.45
CA LEU A 30 -5.93 -7.20 1.68
C LEU A 30 -6.82 -6.57 0.61
N ILE A 31 -6.56 -6.85 -0.67
CA ILE A 31 -7.32 -6.28 -1.78
C ILE A 31 -8.80 -6.69 -1.73
N LYS A 32 -9.09 -7.94 -1.37
CA LYS A 32 -10.47 -8.43 -1.19
C LYS A 32 -11.16 -7.73 -0.03
N GLU A 33 -10.47 -7.55 1.09
CA GLU A 33 -11.05 -6.86 2.27
C GLU A 33 -11.31 -5.38 2.01
N LEU A 34 -10.43 -4.71 1.26
CA LEU A 34 -10.63 -3.32 0.84
C LEU A 34 -11.78 -3.18 -0.17
N ASN A 35 -12.18 -4.27 -0.84
CA ASN A 35 -13.28 -4.30 -1.81
C ASN A 35 -13.13 -3.24 -2.93
N ILE A 36 -11.91 -3.05 -3.42
CA ILE A 36 -11.57 -2.03 -4.41
C ILE A 36 -12.22 -2.37 -5.76
N ASN A 37 -12.97 -1.43 -6.32
CA ASN A 37 -13.56 -1.57 -7.64
C ASN A 37 -12.56 -1.18 -8.74
N PHE A 38 -11.67 -2.09 -9.14
CA PHE A 38 -10.67 -1.83 -10.19
C PHE A 38 -11.27 -1.48 -11.56
N LYS A 39 -12.53 -1.84 -11.85
CA LYS A 39 -13.19 -1.43 -13.10
C LYS A 39 -13.38 0.10 -13.17
N LYS A 40 -13.67 0.75 -12.03
CA LYS A 40 -13.74 2.23 -11.93
C LYS A 40 -12.43 2.88 -12.40
N TRP A 41 -11.30 2.24 -12.10
CA TRP A 41 -9.96 2.72 -12.39
C TRP A 41 -9.48 2.35 -13.81
N THR A 42 -10.22 1.52 -14.54
CA THR A 42 -9.83 1.03 -15.88
C THR A 42 -8.44 0.40 -15.88
N VAL A 43 -8.06 -0.26 -14.78
CA VAL A 43 -6.78 -0.94 -14.62
C VAL A 43 -6.96 -2.43 -14.38
N ALA A 44 -6.02 -3.22 -14.92
CA ALA A 44 -5.90 -4.64 -14.60
C ALA A 44 -5.08 -4.83 -13.33
N LEU A 45 -5.52 -5.77 -12.48
CA LEU A 45 -4.80 -6.14 -11.26
C LEU A 45 -3.57 -7.01 -11.58
N ASN A 46 -2.45 -6.36 -11.90
CA ASN A 46 -1.17 -7.02 -12.12
C ASN A 46 -0.34 -7.12 -10.83
N GLN A 47 0.79 -7.83 -10.90
CA GLN A 47 1.68 -8.03 -9.75
C GLN A 47 2.22 -6.72 -9.17
N SER A 48 2.68 -5.78 -10.01
CA SER A 48 3.19 -4.50 -9.55
C SER A 48 2.13 -3.66 -8.82
N LEU A 49 0.89 -3.68 -9.31
CA LEU A 49 -0.23 -3.01 -8.65
C LEU A 49 -0.52 -3.67 -7.29
N ARG A 50 -0.54 -5.01 -7.21
CA ARG A 50 -0.73 -5.72 -5.93
C ARG A 50 0.36 -5.37 -4.89
N GLU A 51 1.62 -5.44 -5.30
CA GLU A 51 2.77 -5.14 -4.43
C GLU A 51 2.76 -3.69 -3.96
N ASN A 52 2.55 -2.74 -4.89
CA ASN A 52 2.50 -1.33 -4.53
C ASN A 52 1.33 -1.03 -3.58
N LEU A 53 0.13 -1.57 -3.83
CA LEU A 53 -1.02 -1.37 -2.94
C LEU A 53 -0.73 -1.93 -1.54
N PHE A 54 -0.14 -3.12 -1.47
CA PHE A 54 0.21 -3.74 -0.19
C PHE A 54 1.21 -2.90 0.59
N LEU A 55 2.30 -2.46 -0.06
CA LEU A 55 3.33 -1.66 0.59
C LEU A 55 2.81 -0.28 1.01
N ILE A 56 2.09 0.44 0.15
CA ILE A 56 1.55 1.76 0.47
C ILE A 56 0.58 1.66 1.66
N PHE A 57 -0.27 0.62 1.71
CA PHE A 57 -1.17 0.40 2.84
C PHE A 57 -0.41 0.27 4.15
N PHE A 58 0.51 -0.70 4.24
CA PHE A 58 1.22 -0.98 5.48
C PHE A 58 2.15 0.16 5.86
N CYS A 59 2.90 0.74 4.93
CA CYS A 59 3.79 1.87 5.21
C CYS A 59 3.03 3.11 5.67
N SER A 60 1.83 3.37 5.14
CA SER A 60 1.00 4.49 5.61
C SER A 60 0.63 4.31 7.08
N TYR A 61 0.05 3.16 7.45
CA TYR A 61 -0.42 2.91 8.82
C TYR A 61 0.68 2.62 9.84
N THR A 62 1.84 2.13 9.39
CA THR A 62 3.04 1.98 10.24
C THR A 62 3.90 3.24 10.30
N GLN A 63 3.54 4.28 9.55
CA GLN A 63 4.29 5.54 9.45
C GLN A 63 5.76 5.35 9.01
N ILE A 64 6.02 4.32 8.21
CA ILE A 64 7.33 4.05 7.62
C ILE A 64 7.42 4.80 6.28
N PRO A 65 8.43 5.68 6.06
CA PRO A 65 8.63 6.33 4.78
C PRO A 65 8.84 5.31 3.64
N LEU A 66 8.05 5.42 2.57
CA LEU A 66 8.08 4.51 1.44
C LEU A 66 8.59 5.22 0.19
N PHE A 67 9.61 4.63 -0.45
CA PHE A 67 10.15 5.09 -1.73
C PHE A 67 9.75 4.11 -2.84
N LEU A 68 8.89 4.55 -3.76
CA LEU A 68 8.46 3.75 -4.90
C LEU A 68 9.28 4.11 -6.14
N VAL A 69 10.27 3.29 -6.48
CA VAL A 69 11.17 3.49 -7.64
C VAL A 69 10.97 2.37 -8.66
N GLY A 70 10.90 2.72 -9.94
CA GLY A 70 10.82 1.72 -11.02
C GLY A 70 10.53 2.36 -12.37
N LYS A 71 10.52 1.54 -13.42
CA LYS A 71 10.30 1.99 -14.81
C LYS A 71 8.97 2.75 -14.97
N PRO A 72 8.86 3.70 -15.92
CA PRO A 72 7.57 4.29 -16.28
C PRO A 72 6.53 3.20 -16.56
N GLY A 73 5.29 3.41 -16.13
CA GLY A 73 4.20 2.43 -16.30
C GLY A 73 4.14 1.30 -15.27
N SER A 74 5.05 1.17 -14.30
CA SER A 74 4.98 0.13 -13.25
C SER A 74 3.98 0.41 -12.13
N SER A 75 2.80 0.96 -12.47
CA SER A 75 1.66 1.17 -11.56
C SER A 75 1.92 1.97 -10.26
N LYS A 76 2.99 2.75 -10.15
CA LYS A 76 3.34 3.48 -8.91
C LYS A 76 2.31 4.55 -8.54
N SER A 77 2.16 5.57 -9.38
CA SER A 77 1.27 6.72 -9.12
C SER A 77 -0.20 6.28 -8.99
N ILE A 78 -0.65 5.36 -9.84
CA ILE A 78 -2.02 4.84 -9.77
C ILE A 78 -2.30 4.07 -8.47
N SER A 79 -1.31 3.35 -7.92
CA SER A 79 -1.49 2.65 -6.64
C SER A 79 -1.66 3.62 -5.48
N ILE A 80 -0.90 4.72 -5.50
CA ILE A 80 -1.05 5.82 -4.53
C ILE A 80 -2.45 6.40 -4.65
N GLU A 81 -2.88 6.74 -5.87
CA GLU A 81 -4.19 7.36 -6.10
C GLU A 81 -5.34 6.46 -5.66
N ILE A 82 -5.28 5.16 -5.99
CA ILE A 82 -6.26 4.15 -5.55
C ILE A 82 -6.37 4.16 -4.04
N LEU A 83 -5.27 4.00 -3.30
CA LEU A 83 -5.35 3.90 -1.84
C LEU A 83 -5.78 5.20 -1.18
N MET A 84 -5.31 6.36 -1.67
CA MET A 84 -5.73 7.64 -1.09
C MET A 84 -7.22 7.91 -1.32
N GLN A 85 -7.79 7.46 -2.44
CA GLN A 85 -9.23 7.57 -2.69
C GLN A 85 -10.05 6.53 -1.92
N GLU A 86 -9.57 5.29 -1.84
CA GLU A 86 -10.30 4.22 -1.15
C GLU A 86 -10.20 4.37 0.36
N LEU A 87 -9.05 4.75 0.94
CA LEU A 87 -8.84 4.85 2.40
C LEU A 87 -8.95 6.26 2.96
N GLY A 88 -9.06 7.26 2.08
CA GLY A 88 -9.47 8.59 2.50
C GLY A 88 -10.97 8.64 2.79
N PRO A 89 -11.51 9.82 3.12
CA PRO A 89 -12.95 10.02 3.29
C PRO A 89 -13.70 9.88 1.95
N PRO A 90 -14.22 8.69 1.61
CA PRO A 90 -15.65 8.50 1.31
C PRO A 90 -16.23 7.16 1.85
N LYS A 91 -17.56 6.96 1.69
CA LYS A 91 -18.38 5.93 2.38
C LYS A 91 -18.05 4.44 2.10
N SER A 92 -17.26 4.08 1.08
CA SER A 92 -17.13 2.68 0.60
C SER A 92 -16.28 1.78 1.51
N THR A 93 -15.16 2.28 2.03
CA THR A 93 -14.24 1.53 2.91
C THR A 93 -14.46 1.83 4.39
N LYS A 94 -15.43 2.68 4.73
CA LYS A 94 -15.78 3.03 6.11
C LYS A 94 -15.92 1.79 7.01
N LYS A 95 -16.60 0.75 6.51
CA LYS A 95 -16.74 -0.53 7.23
C LYS A 95 -15.40 -1.24 7.47
N PHE A 96 -14.48 -1.20 6.51
CA PHE A 96 -13.15 -1.78 6.66
C PHE A 96 -12.33 -1.02 7.70
N LEU A 97 -12.32 0.32 7.61
CA LEU A 97 -11.62 1.19 8.55
C LEU A 97 -12.15 1.02 9.98
N GLU A 98 -13.48 1.00 10.16
CA GLU A 98 -14.12 0.74 11.46
C GLU A 98 -13.80 -0.66 11.99
N LYS A 99 -13.89 -1.70 11.14
CA LYS A 99 -13.58 -3.09 11.51
C LYS A 99 -12.17 -3.23 12.07
N TRP A 100 -11.20 -2.52 11.49
CA TRP A 100 -9.79 -2.62 11.85
C TRP A 100 -9.30 -1.47 12.75
N ASN A 101 -10.21 -0.60 13.19
CA ASN A 101 -9.91 0.60 14.00
C ASN A 101 -8.79 1.47 13.39
N LEU A 102 -8.91 1.74 12.08
CA LEU A 102 -7.92 2.49 11.29
C LEU A 102 -8.43 3.92 10.98
N PRO A 103 -7.57 4.94 11.10
CA PRO A 103 -7.92 6.30 10.69
C PRO A 103 -8.03 6.42 9.16
N SER A 104 -8.77 7.43 8.70
CA SER A 104 -8.82 7.77 7.26
C SER A 104 -7.52 8.42 6.81
N LEU A 105 -7.05 8.10 5.60
CA LEU A 105 -5.84 8.71 5.04
C LEU A 105 -6.14 10.07 4.39
N LYS A 106 -5.35 11.10 4.71
CA LYS A 106 -5.42 12.41 4.06
C LYS A 106 -4.12 12.68 3.29
N PRO A 107 -4.13 12.67 1.95
CA PRO A 107 -2.93 13.00 1.18
C PRO A 107 -2.63 14.50 1.16
N PHE A 108 -1.35 14.85 1.22
CA PHE A 108 -0.78 16.17 0.98
C PHE A 108 0.29 16.04 -0.11
N TYR A 109 0.01 16.58 -1.29
CA TYR A 109 0.88 16.43 -2.45
C TYR A 109 1.94 17.54 -2.52
N ILE A 110 3.19 17.15 -2.71
CA ILE A 110 4.31 18.02 -3.05
C ILE A 110 4.69 17.73 -4.49
N GLN A 111 4.44 18.69 -5.38
CA GLN A 111 4.90 18.63 -6.75
C GLN A 111 6.36 19.08 -6.80
N CYS A 112 7.27 18.15 -7.06
CA CYS A 112 8.68 18.44 -7.13
C CYS A 112 9.06 19.03 -8.48
N SER A 113 9.95 20.01 -8.45
CA SER A 113 10.53 20.66 -9.61
C SER A 113 11.97 21.06 -9.28
N PRO A 114 12.80 21.46 -10.26
CA PRO A 114 14.16 21.94 -9.99
C PRO A 114 14.24 23.13 -9.02
N ILE A 115 13.14 23.86 -8.84
CA ILE A 115 13.06 25.02 -7.94
C ILE A 115 12.39 24.72 -6.60
N THR A 116 12.03 23.46 -6.32
CA THR A 116 11.41 23.09 -5.04
C THR A 116 12.38 23.36 -3.89
N THR A 117 11.92 24.16 -2.91
CA THR A 117 12.75 24.60 -1.78
C THR A 117 12.42 23.81 -0.51
N ALA A 118 13.40 23.69 0.39
CA ALA A 118 13.19 23.12 1.72
C ALA A 118 12.05 23.84 2.48
N LEU A 119 11.98 25.17 2.40
CA LEU A 119 10.91 25.95 3.01
C LEU A 119 9.53 25.58 2.45
N GLY A 120 9.42 25.34 1.13
CA GLY A 120 8.19 24.85 0.51
C GLY A 120 7.76 23.49 1.05
N ILE A 121 8.72 22.56 1.19
CA ILE A 121 8.46 21.23 1.76
C ILE A 121 8.02 21.35 3.22
N THR A 122 8.75 22.12 4.05
CA THR A 122 8.42 22.34 5.47
C THR A 122 7.00 22.87 5.64
N LYS A 123 6.57 23.84 4.84
CA LYS A 123 5.21 24.38 4.89
C LYS A 123 4.14 23.32 4.64
N ILE A 124 4.36 22.38 3.72
CA ILE A 124 3.40 21.30 3.45
C ILE A 124 3.36 20.31 4.62
N PHE A 125 4.51 19.99 5.23
CA PHE A 125 4.55 19.16 6.44
C PHE A 125 3.85 19.83 7.62
N GLU A 126 4.00 21.15 7.79
CA GLU A 126 3.28 21.92 8.82
C GLU A 126 1.77 21.91 8.59
N GLN A 127 1.31 22.06 7.33
CA GLN A 127 -0.11 21.93 6.98
C GLN A 127 -0.63 20.53 7.30
N ALA A 128 0.12 19.48 6.94
CA ALA A 128 -0.24 18.10 7.22
C ALA A 128 -0.34 17.83 8.73
N ARG A 129 0.57 18.39 9.53
CA ARG A 129 0.56 18.30 10.99
C ARG A 129 -0.62 19.06 11.60
N SER A 130 -0.87 20.28 11.13
CA SER A 130 -1.99 21.11 11.59
C SER A 130 -3.32 20.40 11.35
N TYR A 131 -3.52 19.83 10.15
CA TYR A 131 -4.71 19.04 9.83
C TYR A 131 -4.89 17.86 10.79
N ALA A 132 -3.83 17.10 11.07
CA ALA A 132 -3.88 15.98 12.00
C ALA A 132 -4.16 16.43 13.45
N SER A 133 -3.73 17.63 13.86
CA SER A 133 -3.96 18.15 15.22
C SER A 133 -5.36 18.76 15.46
N HIS A 134 -6.02 19.21 14.40
CA HIS A 134 -7.38 19.78 14.48
C HIS A 134 -8.49 18.73 14.35
N LEU A 135 -8.13 17.52 13.94
CA LEU A 135 -9.00 16.35 13.97
C LEU A 135 -8.59 15.48 15.15
N ASP A 136 -9.53 14.67 15.62
CA ASP A 136 -9.20 13.58 16.54
C ASP A 136 -8.14 12.68 15.85
N PRO A 137 -6.96 12.44 16.46
CA PRO A 137 -5.94 11.56 15.89
C PRO A 137 -6.46 10.16 15.54
N GLU A 138 -7.54 9.72 16.19
CA GLU A 138 -8.21 8.46 15.88
C GLU A 138 -8.93 8.49 14.51
N ASN A 139 -9.25 9.68 13.99
CA ASN A 139 -10.09 9.83 12.81
C ASN A 139 -9.32 10.06 11.51
N ALA A 140 -8.11 10.63 11.56
CA ALA A 140 -7.35 10.96 10.34
C ALA A 140 -5.83 10.86 10.48
N LEU A 141 -5.20 10.27 9.46
CA LEU A 141 -3.75 10.18 9.30
C LEU A 141 -3.31 10.95 8.05
N SER A 142 -2.48 11.97 8.24
CA SER A 142 -1.91 12.74 7.14
C SER A 142 -0.75 12.00 6.47
N VAL A 143 -0.77 11.92 5.14
CA VAL A 143 0.25 11.27 4.30
C VAL A 143 0.82 12.31 3.34
N VAL A 144 2.11 12.63 3.45
CA VAL A 144 2.78 13.53 2.51
C VAL A 144 3.34 12.73 1.33
N ILE A 145 3.00 13.12 0.11
CA ILE A 145 3.35 12.42 -1.12
C ILE A 145 4.19 13.33 -2.00
N PHE A 146 5.38 12.87 -2.37
CA PHE A 146 6.27 13.55 -3.31
C PHE A 146 6.01 13.01 -4.72
N GLY A 147 5.61 13.90 -5.63
CA GLY A 147 5.34 13.61 -7.04
C GLY A 147 6.29 14.34 -7.97
#